data_AF-A0A2T7BLN3-F1
#
_entry.id   AF-A0A2T7BLN3-F1
#
_cell.length_a   1.000
_cell.length_b   1.000
_cell.length_c   1.000
_cell.angle_alpha   90.00
_cell.angle_beta   90.00
_cell.angle_gamma   90.00
#
_symmetry.space_group_name_H-M   'P 1'
#
loop_
_entity.id
_entity.type
_entity.pdbx_description
1 polymer ?
#
loop_
_entity_poly.entity_id
_entity_poly.type
_entity_poly.pdbx_seq_one_letter_code
_entity_poly.pdbx_strand_id
1 'polypeptide(L)'
;MTLPDYVGIGRKDTFVQYVENKTKPLGSIGGMDSSKFGIWERRDPSHQPGRFANVGKYSWPRRLPFATAAEVFAAIKTELLSIVAAARTGNFAVIDRPGILVDFFKWKVAFLYSNERLIPIFSRDVLAGIAQGLGLPGNPKKLPVWDIQQAMVAGKPFGMNIYQYARHLLDRYPSARQRKHDHDQQGTGQTGRRRNTRKASTGKNTGTLSRKGTGPTTVNQEHNRLQEILRARLEAQYGKDNVLLEHNYVDLKVRTPEGNVLYEVKSAAYASDCVEEALGQVLRYAFHHRTGQEDAVALVVAGKFPPNESDSAYIAFVTGQLNIRFSYMAIE
;
A
#
# COMPACT_ATOMS: atom_id res chain seq x y z
N MET A 1 -14.88 -16.55 5.73
CA MET A 1 -15.72 -15.47 6.28
C MET A 1 -17.18 -15.67 5.88
N THR A 2 -18.04 -15.75 6.89
CA THR A 2 -19.51 -15.77 6.84
C THR A 2 -20.10 -14.36 7.03
N LEU A 3 -21.42 -14.17 6.90
CA LEU A 3 -22.06 -12.87 7.14
C LEU A 3 -21.86 -12.36 8.58
N PRO A 4 -22.03 -13.19 9.65
CA PRO A 4 -21.71 -12.77 11.00
C PRO A 4 -20.23 -12.37 11.20
N ASP A 5 -19.30 -13.01 10.49
CA ASP A 5 -17.89 -12.61 10.54
C ASP A 5 -17.63 -11.28 9.81
N TYR A 6 -18.51 -10.90 8.87
CA TYR A 6 -18.39 -9.66 8.11
C TYR A 6 -18.89 -8.44 8.89
N VAL A 7 -20.12 -8.52 9.43
CA VAL A 7 -20.79 -7.42 10.13
C VAL A 7 -21.67 -7.97 11.26
N GLY A 8 -21.72 -7.23 12.37
CA GLY A 8 -22.59 -7.57 13.49
C GLY A 8 -22.56 -6.48 14.58
N ILE A 9 -23.69 -6.25 15.23
CA ILE A 9 -23.81 -5.26 16.30
C ILE A 9 -23.10 -5.76 17.56
N GLY A 10 -22.37 -4.86 18.22
CA GLY A 10 -21.63 -5.16 19.46
C GLY A 10 -20.39 -6.03 19.25
N ARG A 11 -20.26 -6.70 18.10
CA ARG A 11 -19.14 -7.57 17.76
C ARG A 11 -17.94 -6.78 17.27
N LYS A 12 -16.86 -6.73 18.06
CA LYS A 12 -15.61 -6.00 17.75
C LYS A 12 -14.61 -6.81 16.91
N ASP A 13 -14.94 -8.05 16.58
CA ASP A 13 -14.12 -9.03 15.86
C ASP A 13 -14.53 -9.21 14.39
N THR A 14 -15.52 -8.45 13.91
CA THR A 14 -15.99 -8.52 12.52
C THR A 14 -15.04 -7.82 11.55
N PHE A 15 -15.05 -8.23 10.28
CA PHE A 15 -14.21 -7.64 9.24
C PHE A 15 -14.39 -6.13 9.13
N VAL A 16 -15.63 -5.63 9.12
CA VAL A 16 -15.89 -4.17 9.05
C VAL A 16 -15.33 -3.42 10.26
N GLN A 17 -15.30 -4.04 11.45
CA GLN A 17 -14.68 -3.44 12.64
C GLN A 17 -13.15 -3.42 12.57
N TYR A 18 -12.54 -4.47 11.99
CA TYR A 18 -11.11 -4.44 11.69
C TYR A 18 -10.78 -3.30 10.71
N VAL A 19 -11.52 -3.21 9.60
CA VAL A 19 -11.29 -2.20 8.55
C VAL A 19 -11.54 -0.77 9.06
N GLU A 20 -12.61 -0.52 9.82
CA GLU A 20 -12.91 0.83 10.29
C GLU A 20 -12.09 1.25 11.51
N ASN A 21 -12.09 0.42 12.55
CA ASN A 21 -11.65 0.84 13.89
C ASN A 21 -10.24 0.36 14.21
N LYS A 22 -9.91 -0.91 13.93
CA LYS A 22 -8.57 -1.44 14.26
C LYS A 22 -7.48 -0.91 13.34
N THR A 23 -7.81 -0.64 12.08
CA THR A 23 -6.87 -0.07 11.10
C THR A 23 -7.01 1.46 10.95
N LYS A 24 -7.66 2.13 11.91
CA LYS A 24 -7.80 3.60 11.95
C LYS A 24 -6.45 4.34 11.88
N PRO A 25 -5.36 3.88 12.53
CA PRO A 25 -4.03 4.50 12.37
C PRO A 25 -3.52 4.49 10.92
N LEU A 26 -4.00 3.55 10.10
CA LEU A 26 -3.64 3.41 8.69
C LEU A 26 -4.57 4.19 7.75
N GLY A 27 -5.17 5.28 8.23
CA GLY A 27 -6.16 6.10 7.52
C GLY A 27 -7.61 5.79 7.92
N SER A 28 -8.36 6.82 8.34
CA SER A 28 -9.72 6.66 8.86
C SER A 28 -10.78 6.70 7.76
N ILE A 29 -11.82 5.88 7.91
CA ILE A 29 -13.06 5.89 7.10
C ILE A 29 -14.31 6.11 7.98
N GLY A 30 -14.12 6.72 9.15
CA GLY A 30 -15.21 7.06 10.06
C GLY A 30 -16.06 8.24 9.57
N GLY A 31 -17.16 8.50 10.26
CA GLY A 31 -18.02 9.67 10.00
C GLY A 31 -19.22 9.44 9.09
N MET A 32 -19.37 8.24 8.53
CA MET A 32 -20.59 7.76 7.88
C MET A 32 -21.16 6.57 8.68
N ASP A 33 -22.48 6.38 8.63
CA ASP A 33 -23.15 5.25 9.27
C ASP A 33 -22.78 3.90 8.59
N SER A 34 -23.32 2.80 9.13
CA SER A 34 -23.00 1.44 8.68
C SER A 34 -23.44 1.13 7.24
N SER A 35 -24.22 1.98 6.58
CA SER A 35 -24.63 1.78 5.18
C SER A 35 -23.45 1.72 4.23
N LYS A 36 -22.30 2.30 4.60
CA LYS A 36 -21.04 2.23 3.86
C LYS A 36 -20.52 0.80 3.62
N PHE A 37 -20.96 -0.16 4.43
CA PHE A 37 -20.56 -1.56 4.32
C PHE A 37 -21.45 -2.37 3.37
N GLY A 38 -22.40 -1.74 2.68
CA GLY A 38 -23.30 -2.39 1.72
C GLY A 38 -24.45 -3.16 2.39
N ILE A 39 -24.17 -3.91 3.45
CA ILE A 39 -25.16 -4.56 4.32
C ILE A 39 -24.79 -4.33 5.80
N TRP A 40 -25.80 -4.10 6.64
CA TRP A 40 -25.60 -3.94 8.08
C TRP A 40 -26.74 -4.56 8.88
N GLU A 41 -26.41 -4.99 10.10
CA GLU A 41 -27.40 -5.39 11.10
C GLU A 41 -28.01 -4.13 11.75
N ARG A 42 -29.33 -4.10 11.90
CA ARG A 42 -30.04 -3.01 12.57
C ARG A 42 -30.03 -3.21 14.08
N ARG A 43 -29.86 -2.12 14.83
CA ARG A 43 -29.92 -2.15 16.31
C ARG A 43 -31.31 -2.54 16.78
N ASP A 44 -32.31 -1.98 16.12
CA ASP A 44 -33.71 -2.32 16.32
C ASP A 44 -34.23 -2.94 15.01
N PRO A 45 -34.49 -4.26 14.98
CA PRO A 45 -35.05 -4.93 13.81
C PRO A 45 -36.43 -4.41 13.39
N SER A 46 -37.21 -3.83 14.33
CA SER A 46 -38.55 -3.28 14.04
C SER A 46 -38.48 -1.94 13.31
N HIS A 47 -37.40 -1.19 13.50
CA HIS A 47 -37.15 0.03 12.74
C HIS A 47 -36.73 -0.31 11.31
N GLN A 48 -37.62 -0.08 10.33
CA GLN A 48 -37.41 -0.41 8.92
C GLN A 48 -37.39 0.86 8.05
N PRO A 49 -36.22 1.47 7.80
CA PRO A 49 -36.15 2.68 7.01
C PRO A 49 -36.57 2.43 5.55
N GLY A 50 -37.52 3.22 5.03
CA GLY A 50 -38.10 3.02 3.70
C GLY A 50 -37.14 3.18 2.51
N ARG A 51 -35.97 3.81 2.73
CA ARG A 51 -34.92 3.93 1.70
C ARG A 51 -34.11 2.64 1.47
N PHE A 52 -34.33 1.61 2.28
CA PHE A 52 -33.57 0.37 2.28
C PHE A 52 -34.47 -0.85 2.14
N ALA A 53 -33.91 -1.94 1.62
CA ALA A 53 -34.51 -3.25 1.78
C ALA A 53 -34.23 -3.73 3.22
N ASN A 54 -35.25 -4.24 3.90
CA ASN A 54 -35.19 -4.68 5.29
C ASN A 54 -35.66 -6.13 5.38
N VAL A 55 -34.77 -7.07 5.65
CA VAL A 55 -35.09 -8.50 5.74
C VAL A 55 -34.48 -9.10 7.00
N GLY A 56 -35.33 -9.72 7.83
CA GLY A 56 -34.93 -10.14 9.17
C GLY A 56 -34.35 -8.96 9.93
N LYS A 57 -33.13 -9.10 10.45
CA LYS A 57 -32.40 -8.04 11.18
C LYS A 57 -31.43 -7.20 10.32
N TYR A 58 -31.32 -7.48 9.02
CA TYR A 58 -30.36 -6.82 8.14
C TYR A 58 -31.02 -5.85 7.18
N SER A 59 -30.27 -4.81 6.78
CA SER A 59 -30.69 -3.87 5.74
C SER A 59 -29.58 -3.60 4.73
N TRP A 60 -29.98 -3.22 3.53
CA TRP A 60 -29.10 -2.85 2.42
C TRP A 60 -29.78 -1.87 1.45
N PRO A 61 -29.04 -1.19 0.55
CA PRO A 61 -29.61 -0.32 -0.47
C PRO A 61 -30.67 -1.03 -1.32
N ARG A 62 -31.87 -0.43 -1.44
CA ARG A 62 -33.00 -1.02 -2.19
C ARG A 62 -32.73 -1.24 -3.68
N ARG A 63 -31.72 -0.55 -4.23
CA ARG A 63 -31.24 -0.73 -5.61
C ARG A 63 -30.60 -2.10 -5.88
N LEU A 64 -30.23 -2.86 -4.83
CA LEU A 64 -29.62 -4.17 -5.00
C LEU A 64 -30.72 -5.22 -5.22
N PRO A 65 -30.64 -6.03 -6.29
CA PRO A 65 -31.73 -6.93 -6.70
C PRO A 65 -31.71 -8.27 -5.92
N PHE A 66 -31.49 -8.24 -4.62
CA PHE A 66 -31.36 -9.43 -3.78
C PHE A 66 -32.50 -9.54 -2.77
N ALA A 67 -33.01 -10.76 -2.58
CA ALA A 67 -34.12 -11.05 -1.68
C ALA A 67 -33.65 -11.37 -0.26
N THR A 68 -32.42 -11.88 -0.12
CA THR A 68 -31.89 -12.33 1.18
C THR A 68 -30.57 -11.67 1.55
N ALA A 69 -30.33 -11.56 2.86
CA ALA A 69 -29.05 -11.08 3.39
C ALA A 69 -27.86 -11.94 2.95
N ALA A 70 -28.09 -13.24 2.73
CA ALA A 70 -27.07 -14.17 2.26
C ALA A 70 -26.63 -13.89 0.82
N GLU A 71 -27.58 -13.60 -0.08
CA GLU A 71 -27.28 -13.21 -1.47
C GLU A 71 -26.50 -11.90 -1.55
N VAL A 72 -26.95 -10.88 -0.79
CA VAL A 72 -26.26 -9.59 -0.71
C VAL A 72 -24.82 -9.78 -0.21
N PHE A 73 -24.64 -10.57 0.85
CA PHE A 73 -23.33 -10.84 1.40
C PHE A 73 -22.45 -11.63 0.42
N ALA A 74 -23.00 -12.62 -0.28
CA ALA A 74 -22.26 -13.38 -1.29
C ALA A 74 -21.73 -12.43 -2.39
N ALA A 75 -22.56 -11.51 -2.87
CA ALA A 75 -22.16 -10.53 -3.87
C ALA A 75 -21.08 -9.55 -3.33
N ILE A 76 -21.23 -9.04 -2.10
CA ILE A 76 -20.23 -8.20 -1.44
C ILE A 76 -18.91 -8.96 -1.25
N LYS A 77 -18.96 -10.23 -0.85
CA LYS A 77 -17.77 -11.06 -0.66
C LYS A 77 -17.03 -11.26 -1.99
N THR A 78 -17.75 -11.48 -3.09
CA THR A 78 -17.17 -11.55 -4.43
C THR A 78 -16.48 -10.23 -4.80
N GLU A 79 -17.14 -9.09 -4.57
CA GLU A 79 -16.54 -7.77 -4.83
C GLU A 79 -15.28 -7.53 -3.98
N LEU A 80 -15.32 -7.86 -2.68
CA LEU A 80 -14.15 -7.77 -1.79
C LEU A 80 -12.97 -8.63 -2.27
N LEU A 81 -13.23 -9.87 -2.66
CA LEU A 81 -12.18 -10.76 -3.18
C LEU A 81 -11.57 -10.23 -4.47
N SER A 82 -12.39 -9.64 -5.36
CA SER A 82 -11.91 -8.96 -6.56
C SER A 82 -11.01 -7.77 -6.22
N ILE A 83 -11.40 -6.93 -5.26
CA ILE A 83 -10.60 -5.79 -4.78
C ILE A 83 -9.28 -6.27 -4.18
N VAL A 84 -9.30 -7.31 -3.35
CA VAL A 84 -8.10 -7.89 -2.73
C VAL A 84 -7.15 -8.46 -3.78
N ALA A 85 -7.68 -9.20 -4.76
CA ALA A 85 -6.88 -9.74 -5.86
C ALA A 85 -6.23 -8.62 -6.68
N ALA A 86 -7.01 -7.61 -7.06
CA ALA A 86 -6.54 -6.43 -7.79
C ALA A 86 -5.48 -5.64 -7.01
N ALA A 87 -5.68 -5.42 -5.72
CA ALA A 87 -4.73 -4.70 -4.88
C ALA A 87 -3.39 -5.43 -4.73
N ARG A 88 -3.43 -6.76 -4.60
CA ARG A 88 -2.22 -7.60 -4.48
C ARG A 88 -1.37 -7.62 -5.74
N THR A 89 -2.00 -7.56 -6.91
CA THR A 89 -1.33 -7.54 -8.22
C THR A 89 -1.07 -6.13 -8.75
N GLY A 90 -1.52 -5.09 -8.06
CA GLY A 90 -1.37 -3.71 -8.51
C GLY A 90 -2.30 -3.28 -9.63
N ASN A 91 -3.30 -4.08 -9.98
CA ASN A 91 -4.29 -3.74 -11.00
C ASN A 91 -5.37 -2.82 -10.40
N PHE A 92 -4.97 -1.66 -9.89
CA PHE A 92 -5.85 -0.78 -9.11
C PHE A 92 -6.96 -0.12 -9.95
N ALA A 93 -6.77 0.02 -11.27
CA ALA A 93 -7.75 0.62 -12.18
C ALA A 93 -9.12 -0.09 -12.13
N VAL A 94 -9.16 -1.40 -11.86
CA VAL A 94 -10.43 -2.14 -11.79
C VAL A 94 -11.27 -1.80 -10.55
N ILE A 95 -10.68 -1.18 -9.52
CA ILE A 95 -11.32 -0.87 -8.23
C ILE A 95 -12.25 0.34 -8.34
N ASP A 96 -12.01 1.23 -9.30
CA ASP A 96 -12.89 2.39 -9.58
C ASP A 96 -14.22 2.01 -10.23
N ARG A 97 -14.38 0.75 -10.67
CA ARG A 97 -15.64 0.28 -11.24
C ARG A 97 -16.78 0.46 -10.23
N PRO A 98 -17.96 0.94 -10.67
CA PRO A 98 -19.14 1.00 -9.82
C PRO A 98 -19.50 -0.39 -9.27
N GLY A 99 -19.89 -0.43 -8.00
CA GLY A 99 -20.18 -1.68 -7.30
C GLY A 99 -21.23 -1.54 -6.21
N ILE A 100 -21.28 -2.55 -5.33
CA ILE A 100 -22.13 -2.55 -4.15
C ILE A 100 -21.50 -1.64 -3.09
N LEU A 101 -20.18 -1.71 -2.94
CA LEU A 101 -19.43 -1.00 -1.91
C LEU A 101 -19.11 0.44 -2.32
N VAL A 102 -19.16 1.34 -1.33
CA VAL A 102 -18.80 2.75 -1.53
C VAL A 102 -17.28 2.92 -1.66
N ASP A 103 -16.86 3.93 -2.43
CA ASP A 103 -15.46 4.10 -2.82
C ASP A 103 -14.47 4.10 -1.66
N PHE A 104 -14.70 4.91 -0.63
CA PHE A 104 -13.74 5.00 0.47
C PHE A 104 -13.57 3.67 1.21
N PHE A 105 -14.59 2.80 1.24
CA PHE A 105 -14.49 1.47 1.83
C PHE A 105 -13.73 0.52 0.89
N LYS A 106 -14.05 0.53 -0.43
CA LYS A 106 -13.30 -0.22 -1.45
C LYS A 106 -11.81 0.10 -1.40
N TRP A 107 -11.48 1.38 -1.40
CA TRP A 107 -10.09 1.86 -1.42
C TRP A 107 -9.37 1.67 -0.09
N LYS A 108 -10.07 1.70 1.05
CA LYS A 108 -9.48 1.30 2.33
C LYS A 108 -9.14 -0.19 2.33
N VAL A 109 -10.03 -1.06 1.84
CA VAL A 109 -9.74 -2.49 1.68
C VAL A 109 -8.57 -2.69 0.71
N ALA A 110 -8.60 -2.03 -0.45
CA ALA A 110 -7.50 -2.09 -1.41
C ALA A 110 -6.15 -1.72 -0.76
N PHE A 111 -6.11 -0.61 -0.02
CA PHE A 111 -4.92 -0.18 0.71
C PHE A 111 -4.36 -1.29 1.64
N LEU A 112 -5.22 -1.92 2.45
CA LEU A 112 -4.82 -2.96 3.40
C LEU A 112 -4.19 -4.20 2.74
N TYR A 113 -4.49 -4.44 1.47
CA TYR A 113 -3.97 -5.58 0.70
C TYR A 113 -3.00 -5.16 -0.42
N SER A 114 -2.64 -3.88 -0.49
CA SER A 114 -1.79 -3.31 -1.55
C SER A 114 -0.29 -3.42 -1.28
N ASN A 115 0.12 -3.94 -0.12
CA ASN A 115 1.50 -3.83 0.37
C ASN A 115 1.99 -2.37 0.40
N GLU A 116 1.21 -1.47 1.01
CA GLU A 116 1.56 -0.04 1.17
C GLU A 116 1.85 0.74 -0.13
N ARG A 117 1.34 0.26 -1.28
CA ARG A 117 1.49 0.95 -2.57
C ARG A 117 0.53 2.12 -2.79
N LEU A 118 -0.51 2.21 -1.98
CA LEU A 118 -1.52 3.27 -2.05
C LEU A 118 -1.30 4.29 -0.94
N ILE A 119 -1.55 5.56 -1.23
CA ILE A 119 -1.51 6.61 -0.21
C ILE A 119 -2.82 6.54 0.59
N PRO A 120 -2.80 6.38 1.94
CA PRO A 120 -3.98 6.10 2.76
C PRO A 120 -4.91 7.29 2.99
N ILE A 121 -5.42 7.88 1.90
CA ILE A 121 -6.39 8.97 1.85
C ILE A 121 -7.61 8.48 1.04
N PHE A 122 -8.77 8.45 1.69
CA PHE A 122 -9.98 7.84 1.11
C PHE A 122 -11.16 8.81 1.01
N SER A 123 -11.08 9.98 1.67
CA SER A 123 -12.16 10.97 1.64
C SER A 123 -12.26 11.60 0.26
N ARG A 124 -13.45 11.54 -0.35
CA ARG A 124 -13.69 12.12 -1.67
C ARG A 124 -13.43 13.62 -1.71
N ASP A 125 -13.78 14.35 -0.66
CA ASP A 125 -13.54 15.80 -0.58
C ASP A 125 -12.04 16.14 -0.55
N VAL A 126 -11.26 15.36 0.20
CA VAL A 126 -9.79 15.53 0.27
C VAL A 126 -9.16 15.17 -1.06
N LEU A 127 -9.54 14.03 -1.64
CA LEU A 127 -9.03 13.57 -2.94
C LEU A 127 -9.31 14.58 -4.04
N ALA A 128 -10.51 15.18 -4.07
CA ALA A 128 -10.84 16.24 -5.02
C ALA A 128 -9.97 17.49 -4.82
N GLY A 129 -9.68 17.87 -3.58
CA GLY A 129 -8.76 18.97 -3.28
C GLY A 129 -7.33 18.70 -3.73
N ILE A 130 -6.85 17.47 -3.54
CA ILE A 130 -5.54 17.02 -4.02
C ILE A 130 -5.50 17.04 -5.55
N ALA A 131 -6.49 16.45 -6.22
CA ALA A 131 -6.56 16.42 -7.67
C ALA A 131 -6.54 17.82 -8.29
N GLN A 132 -7.30 18.76 -7.70
CA GLN A 132 -7.26 20.16 -8.10
C GLN A 132 -5.88 20.78 -7.88
N GLY A 133 -5.27 20.55 -6.72
CA GLY A 133 -3.95 21.10 -6.38
C GLY A 133 -2.79 20.54 -7.19
N LEU A 134 -2.94 19.31 -7.71
CA LEU A 134 -2.01 18.68 -8.64
C LEU A 134 -2.30 19.02 -10.12
N GLY A 135 -3.37 19.78 -10.40
CA GLY A 135 -3.72 20.20 -11.75
C GLY A 135 -4.23 19.06 -12.66
N LEU A 136 -4.85 18.02 -12.08
CA LEU A 136 -5.43 16.94 -12.89
C LEU A 136 -6.59 17.45 -13.76
N PRO A 137 -6.66 17.06 -15.05
CA PRO A 137 -7.69 17.53 -15.96
C PRO A 137 -9.08 17.00 -15.59
N GLY A 138 -10.13 17.75 -15.91
CA GLY A 138 -11.52 17.36 -15.68
C GLY A 138 -12.09 17.85 -14.34
N ASN A 139 -13.22 17.27 -13.92
CA ASN A 139 -13.88 17.66 -12.66
C ASN A 139 -13.29 16.85 -11.48
N PRO A 140 -12.58 17.48 -10.52
CA PRO A 140 -11.91 16.78 -9.43
C PRO A 140 -12.82 15.90 -8.56
N LYS A 141 -14.11 16.24 -8.46
CA LYS A 141 -15.09 15.46 -7.68
C LYS A 141 -15.54 14.18 -8.39
N LYS A 142 -15.36 14.10 -9.70
CA LYS A 142 -15.79 12.97 -10.55
C LYS A 142 -14.62 12.13 -11.06
N LEU A 143 -13.38 12.54 -10.80
CA LEU A 143 -12.22 11.77 -11.21
C LEU A 143 -12.20 10.38 -10.55
N PRO A 144 -11.82 9.33 -11.29
CA PRO A 144 -11.47 8.03 -10.73
C PRO A 144 -10.48 8.20 -9.59
N VAL A 145 -10.66 7.47 -8.49
CA VAL A 145 -9.74 7.55 -7.35
C VAL A 145 -8.36 7.06 -7.75
N TRP A 146 -8.27 6.10 -8.68
CA TRP A 146 -7.04 5.58 -9.21
C TRP A 146 -6.19 6.65 -9.87
N ASP A 147 -6.77 7.51 -10.70
CA ASP A 147 -6.06 8.61 -11.36
C ASP A 147 -5.42 9.55 -10.32
N ILE A 148 -6.16 9.85 -9.25
CA ILE A 148 -5.67 10.67 -8.14
C ILE A 148 -4.57 9.93 -7.36
N GLN A 149 -4.72 8.63 -7.12
CA GLN A 149 -3.71 7.79 -6.46
C GLN A 149 -2.42 7.72 -7.27
N GLN A 150 -2.49 7.54 -8.59
CA GLN A 150 -1.33 7.56 -9.48
C GLN A 150 -0.59 8.90 -9.38
N ALA A 151 -1.31 10.01 -9.44
CA ALA A 151 -0.72 11.34 -9.30
C ALA A 151 -0.05 11.54 -7.93
N MET A 152 -0.70 11.08 -6.85
CA MET A 152 -0.10 11.13 -5.51
C MET A 152 1.18 10.28 -5.43
N VAL A 153 1.14 9.04 -5.92
CA VAL A 153 2.28 8.11 -5.90
C VAL A 153 3.44 8.64 -6.73
N ALA A 154 3.18 9.17 -7.93
CA ALA A 154 4.19 9.80 -8.77
C ALA A 154 4.85 11.00 -8.05
N GLY A 155 4.06 11.79 -7.33
CA GLY A 155 4.55 12.92 -6.54
C GLY A 155 5.13 12.55 -5.16
N LYS A 156 5.21 11.27 -4.78
CA LYS A 156 5.71 10.87 -3.45
C LYS A 156 7.22 11.17 -3.36
N PRO A 157 7.65 12.03 -2.42
CA PRO A 157 9.06 12.31 -2.25
C PRO A 157 9.85 11.07 -1.82
N PHE A 158 11.09 10.99 -2.29
CA PHE A 158 12.10 10.06 -1.77
C PHE A 158 12.31 10.25 -0.25
N GLY A 159 12.61 9.16 0.47
CA GLY A 159 12.85 9.15 1.91
C GLY A 159 11.61 9.41 2.79
N MET A 160 10.44 9.66 2.18
CA MET A 160 9.17 9.81 2.88
C MET A 160 8.32 8.56 2.70
N ASN A 161 7.95 7.92 3.81
CA ASN A 161 7.01 6.80 3.74
C ASN A 161 5.58 7.28 3.45
N ILE A 162 4.72 6.36 3.03
CA ILE A 162 3.35 6.68 2.60
C ILE A 162 2.49 7.36 3.67
N TYR A 163 2.74 7.10 4.96
CA TYR A 163 1.98 7.71 6.05
C TYR A 163 2.40 9.15 6.31
N GLN A 164 3.72 9.41 6.28
CA GLN A 164 4.27 10.76 6.36
C GLN A 164 3.79 11.60 5.17
N TYR A 165 3.79 11.01 3.98
CA TYR A 165 3.34 11.70 2.78
C TYR A 165 1.83 11.93 2.77
N ALA A 166 1.02 10.95 3.20
CA ALA A 166 -0.41 11.16 3.40
C ALA A 166 -0.70 12.30 4.38
N ARG A 167 0.08 12.40 5.48
CA ARG A 167 -0.06 13.50 6.42
C ARG A 167 0.28 14.85 5.78
N HIS A 168 1.37 14.92 5.03
CA HIS A 168 1.76 16.11 4.29
C HIS A 168 0.66 16.57 3.32
N LEU A 169 0.06 15.64 2.57
CA LEU A 169 -1.06 15.95 1.67
C LEU A 169 -2.31 16.40 2.43
N LEU A 170 -2.65 15.79 3.57
CA LEU A 170 -3.78 16.20 4.40
C LEU A 170 -3.61 17.61 4.98
N ASP A 171 -2.39 18.00 5.34
CA ASP A 171 -2.09 19.34 5.84
C ASP A 171 -2.16 20.39 4.71
N ARG A 172 -1.75 20.03 3.49
CA ARG A 172 -1.80 20.90 2.32
C ARG A 172 -3.21 21.02 1.72
N TYR A 173 -4.00 19.96 1.78
CA TYR A 173 -5.32 19.86 1.16
C TYR A 173 -6.38 19.42 2.20
N PRO A 174 -6.67 20.26 3.20
CA PRO A 174 -7.62 19.91 4.25
C PRO A 174 -9.04 19.73 3.70
N SER A 175 -9.79 18.81 4.31
CA SER A 175 -11.21 18.60 4.01
C SER A 175 -12.05 19.84 4.31
N ALA A 176 -13.23 19.96 3.70
CA ALA A 176 -14.16 21.07 3.97
C ALA A 176 -14.54 21.16 5.46
N ARG A 177 -14.68 20.01 6.15
CA ARG A 177 -14.93 19.96 7.59
C ARG A 177 -13.76 20.50 8.40
N GLN A 178 -12.52 20.17 8.04
CA GLN A 178 -11.33 20.70 8.69
C GLN A 178 -11.20 22.21 8.44
N ARG A 179 -11.44 22.67 7.21
CA ARG A 179 -11.44 24.11 6.89
C ARG A 179 -12.42 24.91 7.75
N LYS A 180 -13.64 24.38 7.96
CA LYS A 180 -14.64 25.01 8.85
C LYS A 180 -14.15 25.05 10.30
N HIS A 181 -13.66 23.93 10.82
CA HIS A 181 -13.13 23.88 12.18
C HIS A 181 -11.93 24.81 12.39
N ASP A 182 -11.01 24.89 11.42
CA ASP A 182 -9.86 25.79 11.48
C ASP A 182 -10.28 27.27 11.37
N HIS A 183 -11.30 27.57 10.56
CA HIS A 183 -11.90 28.90 10.47
C HIS A 183 -12.59 29.31 11.78
N ASP A 184 -13.33 28.39 12.41
CA ASP A 184 -14.00 28.63 13.71
C ASP A 184 -12.98 28.80 14.85
N GLN A 185 -11.81 28.17 14.76
CA GLN A 185 -10.71 28.32 15.74
C GLN A 185 -9.80 29.53 15.49
N GLN A 186 -9.79 30.12 14.29
CA GLN A 186 -9.05 31.36 14.01
C GLN A 186 -9.63 32.59 14.73
N GLY A 187 -10.80 32.48 15.36
CA GLY A 187 -11.35 33.48 16.29
C GLY A 187 -10.65 33.54 17.67
N THR A 188 -9.79 32.57 18.00
CA THR A 188 -9.01 32.55 19.25
C THR A 188 -7.57 32.22 18.93
N GLY A 189 -6.72 33.25 18.85
CA GLY A 189 -5.36 33.13 18.36
C GLY A 189 -4.48 32.19 19.19
N GLN A 190 -4.00 31.12 18.54
CA GLN A 190 -2.63 30.57 18.60
C GLN A 190 -2.57 29.26 17.79
N THR A 191 -2.22 29.32 16.50
CA THR A 191 -2.00 28.13 15.67
C THR A 191 -0.52 27.73 15.69
N GLY A 192 -0.19 26.75 16.53
CA GLY A 192 1.12 26.09 16.52
C GLY A 192 1.32 25.32 15.21
N ARG A 193 2.03 25.94 14.25
CA ARG A 193 2.45 25.30 13.00
C ARG A 193 3.39 24.12 13.34
N ARG A 194 2.89 22.89 13.28
CA ARG A 194 3.69 21.68 13.53
C ARG A 194 4.81 21.59 12.48
N ARG A 195 6.05 21.79 12.92
CA ARG A 195 7.27 21.64 12.11
C ARG A 195 7.41 20.20 11.61
N ASN A 196 7.59 20.02 10.30
CA ASN A 196 7.84 18.74 9.62
C ASN A 196 9.28 18.23 9.75
N THR A 197 10.11 18.85 10.59
CA THR A 197 11.45 18.35 10.92
C THR A 197 11.37 17.57 12.23
N ARG A 198 11.75 16.29 12.23
CA ARG A 198 12.07 15.61 13.49
C ARG A 198 13.18 16.42 14.17
N LYS A 199 12.90 16.98 15.35
CA LYS A 199 13.94 17.60 16.17
C LYS A 199 14.94 16.49 16.53
N ALA A 200 16.24 16.76 16.40
CA ALA A 200 17.27 15.81 16.81
C ALA A 200 16.99 15.37 18.26
N SER A 201 17.03 14.07 18.52
CA SER A 201 16.80 13.55 19.86
C SER A 201 17.97 13.97 20.75
N THR A 202 17.69 14.58 21.91
CA THR A 202 18.72 14.94 22.91
C THR A 202 19.18 13.73 23.73
N GLY A 203 18.55 12.57 23.54
CA GLY A 203 18.91 11.29 24.14
C GLY A 203 18.08 10.15 23.54
N LYS A 204 18.57 8.91 23.61
CA LYS A 204 17.81 7.70 23.26
C LYS A 204 17.57 6.91 24.55
N ASN A 205 16.43 6.22 24.64
CA ASN A 205 16.24 5.27 25.72
C ASN A 205 17.29 4.14 25.57
N THR A 206 18.20 4.04 26.54
CA THR A 206 19.26 3.02 26.62
C THR A 206 18.85 1.82 27.46
N GLY A 207 17.66 1.85 28.08
CA GLY A 207 17.11 0.72 28.83
C GLY A 207 16.72 -0.44 27.90
N THR A 208 16.92 -1.66 28.38
CA THR A 208 16.53 -2.89 27.68
C THR A 208 15.02 -2.90 27.48
N LEU A 209 14.57 -2.60 26.26
CA LEU A 209 13.18 -2.77 25.87
C LEU A 209 12.96 -4.25 25.53
N SER A 210 12.19 -4.95 26.36
CA SER A 210 11.67 -6.27 25.98
C SER A 210 10.66 -6.10 24.86
N ARG A 211 11.12 -6.25 23.61
CA ARG A 211 10.22 -6.40 22.47
C ARG A 211 9.62 -7.80 22.59
N LYS A 212 8.30 -7.92 22.70
CA LYS A 212 7.62 -9.16 22.25
C LYS A 212 8.03 -9.32 20.79
N GLY A 213 8.78 -10.38 20.48
CA GLY A 213 9.17 -10.67 19.12
C GLY A 213 7.93 -10.60 18.23
N THR A 214 7.89 -9.64 17.31
CA THR A 214 7.01 -9.73 16.15
C THR A 214 7.43 -11.00 15.44
N GLY A 215 6.59 -12.03 15.52
CA GLY A 215 6.88 -13.31 14.87
C GLY A 215 7.22 -13.09 13.39
N PRO A 216 8.20 -13.80 12.81
CA PRO A 216 8.48 -13.73 11.39
C PRO A 216 7.46 -14.63 10.68
N THR A 217 6.65 -14.10 9.76
CA THR A 217 5.88 -15.02 8.89
C THR A 217 5.44 -14.45 7.56
N THR A 218 5.08 -13.16 7.43
CA THR A 218 4.57 -12.63 6.15
C THR A 218 5.66 -12.04 5.23
N VAL A 219 6.64 -11.32 5.78
CA VAL A 219 7.71 -10.68 4.97
C VAL A 219 8.64 -11.71 4.33
N ASN A 220 9.03 -12.76 5.08
CA ASN A 220 9.86 -13.85 4.54
C ASN A 220 9.13 -14.65 3.45
N GLN A 221 7.81 -14.83 3.55
CA GLN A 221 7.03 -15.52 2.52
C GLN A 221 7.03 -14.77 1.19
N GLU A 222 6.91 -13.44 1.22
CA GLU A 222 6.89 -12.65 -0.02
C GLU A 222 8.29 -12.55 -0.66
N HIS A 223 9.35 -12.40 0.14
CA HIS A 223 10.72 -12.44 -0.37
C HIS A 223 11.03 -13.77 -1.08
N ASN A 224 10.75 -14.91 -0.42
CA ASN A 224 10.97 -16.23 -1.02
C ASN A 224 10.13 -16.42 -2.29
N ARG A 225 8.87 -15.97 -2.28
CA ARG A 225 8.01 -16.00 -3.48
C ARG A 225 8.63 -15.20 -4.64
N LEU A 226 9.15 -14.01 -4.37
CA LEU A 226 9.78 -13.17 -5.39
C LEU A 226 11.07 -13.80 -5.93
N GLN A 227 11.89 -14.42 -5.07
CA GLN A 227 13.05 -15.19 -5.50
C GLN A 227 12.65 -16.35 -6.42
N GLU A 228 11.60 -17.11 -6.09
CA GLU A 228 11.10 -18.21 -6.93
C GLU A 228 10.62 -17.74 -8.31
N ILE A 229 9.86 -16.64 -8.36
CA ILE A 229 9.37 -16.04 -9.62
C ILE A 229 10.56 -15.57 -10.46
N LEU A 230 11.49 -14.85 -9.85
CA LEU A 230 12.68 -14.35 -10.55
C LEU A 230 13.56 -15.50 -11.03
N ARG A 231 13.76 -16.55 -10.22
CA ARG A 231 14.49 -17.75 -10.61
C ARG A 231 13.89 -18.36 -11.86
N ALA A 232 12.58 -18.63 -11.88
CA ALA A 232 11.91 -19.22 -13.04
C ALA A 232 12.08 -18.36 -14.32
N ARG A 233 12.01 -17.02 -14.18
CA ARG A 233 12.25 -16.10 -15.29
C ARG A 233 13.69 -16.16 -15.80
N LEU A 234 14.67 -16.20 -14.89
CA LEU A 234 16.08 -16.28 -15.24
C LEU A 234 16.45 -17.67 -15.82
N GLU A 235 15.90 -18.76 -15.28
CA GLU A 235 16.11 -20.11 -15.81
C GLU A 235 15.57 -20.25 -17.23
N ALA A 236 14.42 -19.63 -17.53
CA ALA A 236 13.86 -19.59 -18.87
C ALA A 236 14.75 -18.80 -19.86
N GLN A 237 15.50 -17.80 -19.38
CA GLN A 237 16.34 -16.94 -20.21
C GLN A 237 17.77 -17.47 -20.37
N TYR A 238 18.37 -18.01 -19.31
CA TYR A 238 19.79 -18.37 -19.24
C TYR A 238 20.03 -19.88 -19.11
N GLY A 239 18.98 -20.68 -18.93
CA GLY A 239 19.08 -22.11 -18.66
C GLY A 239 19.28 -22.41 -17.17
N LYS A 240 18.74 -23.55 -16.72
CA LYS A 240 18.68 -23.92 -15.30
C LYS A 240 20.06 -24.05 -14.64
N ASP A 241 21.03 -24.62 -15.35
CA ASP A 241 22.38 -24.85 -14.81
C ASP A 241 23.19 -23.56 -14.60
N ASN A 242 22.71 -22.46 -15.18
CA ASN A 242 23.33 -21.13 -15.07
C ASN A 242 22.71 -20.27 -13.97
N VAL A 243 21.65 -20.72 -13.30
CA VAL A 243 20.96 -19.97 -12.24
C VAL A 243 21.15 -20.66 -10.90
N LEU A 244 21.81 -19.98 -9.96
CA LEU A 244 22.04 -20.48 -8.61
C LEU A 244 21.23 -19.65 -7.61
N LEU A 245 20.45 -20.33 -6.79
CA LEU A 245 19.69 -19.74 -5.70
C LEU A 245 20.50 -19.84 -4.39
N GLU A 246 20.57 -18.74 -3.63
CA GLU A 246 21.17 -18.68 -2.29
C GLU A 246 22.64 -19.14 -2.22
N HIS A 247 23.38 -19.01 -3.32
CA HIS A 247 24.77 -19.44 -3.41
C HIS A 247 25.72 -18.32 -2.93
N ASN A 248 26.51 -18.60 -1.89
CA ASN A 248 27.43 -17.66 -1.24
C ASN A 248 26.74 -16.40 -0.67
N TYR A 249 25.57 -16.56 -0.05
CA TYR A 249 24.80 -15.45 0.55
C TYR A 249 24.40 -14.38 -0.48
N VAL A 250 24.16 -14.82 -1.73
CA VAL A 250 23.54 -14.04 -2.81
C VAL A 250 22.21 -14.70 -3.11
N ASP A 251 21.13 -13.93 -3.09
CA ASP A 251 19.77 -14.44 -3.31
C ASP A 251 19.69 -15.22 -4.62
N LEU A 252 20.14 -14.62 -5.73
CA LEU A 252 20.21 -15.27 -7.04
C LEU A 252 21.50 -14.88 -7.77
N LYS A 253 22.17 -15.86 -8.37
CA LYS A 253 23.35 -15.66 -9.21
C LYS A 253 23.11 -16.27 -10.59
N VAL A 254 23.41 -15.50 -11.63
CA VAL A 254 23.38 -15.97 -13.02
C VAL A 254 24.80 -16.03 -13.56
N ARG A 255 25.22 -17.19 -14.06
CA ARG A 255 26.49 -17.36 -14.77
C ARG A 255 26.31 -16.97 -16.24
N THR A 256 27.20 -16.11 -16.73
CA THR A 256 27.27 -15.71 -18.14
C THR A 256 28.70 -15.90 -18.65
N PRO A 257 28.93 -15.96 -19.97
CA PRO A 257 30.29 -16.03 -20.52
C PRO A 257 31.19 -14.86 -20.09
N GLU A 258 30.62 -13.70 -19.80
CA GLU A 258 31.34 -12.49 -19.38
C GLU A 258 31.63 -12.47 -17.88
N GLY A 259 30.94 -13.30 -17.09
CA GLY A 259 31.05 -13.39 -15.62
C GLY A 259 29.69 -13.57 -14.94
N ASN A 260 29.60 -13.27 -13.64
CA ASN A 260 28.39 -13.46 -12.84
C ASN A 260 27.53 -12.19 -12.77
N VAL A 261 26.21 -12.34 -12.92
CA VAL A 261 25.23 -11.31 -12.56
C VAL A 261 24.62 -11.69 -11.20
N LEU A 262 24.74 -10.81 -10.22
CA LEU A 262 24.26 -11.04 -8.87
C LEU A 262 22.97 -10.26 -8.64
N TYR A 263 21.96 -10.93 -8.10
CA TYR A 263 20.65 -10.38 -7.82
C TYR A 263 20.42 -10.37 -6.31
N GLU A 264 19.97 -9.23 -5.79
CA GLU A 264 19.49 -9.06 -4.41
C GLU A 264 17.99 -8.74 -4.48
N VAL A 265 17.16 -9.58 -3.86
CA VAL A 265 15.70 -9.50 -3.91
C VAL A 265 15.16 -8.76 -2.69
N LYS A 266 14.27 -7.78 -2.89
CA LYS A 266 13.59 -7.06 -1.81
C LYS A 266 12.08 -7.03 -2.03
N SER A 267 11.33 -7.02 -0.92
CA SER A 267 9.86 -7.06 -0.91
C SER A 267 9.21 -5.72 -0.59
N ALA A 268 10.01 -4.65 -0.45
CA ALA A 268 9.52 -3.31 -0.24
C ALA A 268 8.63 -2.86 -1.42
N ALA A 269 7.71 -1.94 -1.12
CA ALA A 269 6.68 -1.51 -2.07
C ALA A 269 7.21 -0.61 -3.18
N TYR A 270 8.28 0.14 -2.90
CA TYR A 270 8.89 1.12 -3.79
C TYR A 270 10.32 0.70 -4.13
N ALA A 271 10.72 0.97 -5.38
CA ALA A 271 12.02 0.54 -5.88
C ALA A 271 13.18 1.23 -5.14
N SER A 272 12.99 2.48 -4.71
CA SER A 272 13.97 3.20 -3.89
C SER A 272 14.25 2.49 -2.57
N ASP A 273 13.19 2.01 -1.91
CA ASP A 273 13.28 1.36 -0.60
C ASP A 273 13.98 0.00 -0.75
N CYS A 274 13.68 -0.74 -1.82
CA CYS A 274 14.42 -1.95 -2.20
C CYS A 274 15.93 -1.67 -2.35
N VAL A 275 16.30 -0.59 -3.04
CA VAL A 275 17.71 -0.23 -3.23
C VAL A 275 18.36 0.19 -1.91
N GLU A 276 17.68 0.96 -1.06
CA GLU A 276 18.19 1.32 0.27
C GLU A 276 18.45 0.09 1.14
N GLU A 277 17.49 -0.84 1.20
CA GLU A 277 17.60 -2.08 1.98
C GLU A 277 18.71 -3.01 1.47
N ALA A 278 18.97 -2.98 0.15
CA ALA A 278 19.97 -3.81 -0.52
C ALA A 278 21.38 -3.19 -0.54
N LEU A 279 21.53 -1.90 -0.24
CA LEU A 279 22.76 -1.17 -0.54
C LEU A 279 23.98 -1.76 0.19
N GLY A 280 23.82 -2.24 1.42
CA GLY A 280 24.89 -2.89 2.17
C GLY A 280 25.38 -4.19 1.50
N GLN A 281 24.45 -5.01 0.99
CA GLN A 281 24.76 -6.23 0.26
C GLN A 281 25.40 -5.92 -1.09
N VAL A 282 24.86 -4.95 -1.82
CA VAL A 282 25.40 -4.47 -3.10
C VAL A 282 26.85 -3.98 -2.94
N LEU A 283 27.14 -3.18 -1.90
CA LEU A 283 28.50 -2.71 -1.63
C LEU A 283 29.44 -3.87 -1.25
N ARG A 284 28.96 -4.87 -0.50
CA ARG A 284 29.72 -6.08 -0.20
C ARG A 284 30.05 -6.85 -1.48
N TYR A 285 29.10 -7.01 -2.39
CA TYR A 285 29.31 -7.68 -3.68
C TYR A 285 30.31 -6.92 -4.56
N ALA A 286 30.17 -5.59 -4.63
CA ALA A 286 31.13 -4.75 -5.34
C ALA A 286 32.55 -4.86 -4.75
N PHE A 287 32.67 -4.96 -3.42
CA PHE A 287 33.95 -5.19 -2.75
C PHE A 287 34.56 -6.55 -3.10
N HIS A 288 33.78 -7.64 -3.01
CA HIS A 288 34.25 -8.98 -3.40
C HIS A 288 34.65 -9.06 -4.88
N HIS A 289 33.97 -8.33 -5.75
CA HIS A 289 34.39 -8.18 -7.14
C HIS A 289 35.76 -7.53 -7.26
N ARG A 290 35.93 -6.38 -6.61
CA ARG A 290 37.19 -5.64 -6.65
C ARG A 290 38.37 -6.42 -6.07
N THR A 291 38.13 -7.30 -5.09
CA THR A 291 39.17 -8.13 -4.46
C THR A 291 39.40 -9.47 -5.19
N GLY A 292 38.68 -9.74 -6.29
CA GLY A 292 38.79 -10.99 -7.05
C GLY A 292 38.16 -12.21 -6.35
N GLN A 293 37.40 -12.00 -5.27
CA GLN A 293 36.68 -13.06 -4.56
C GLN A 293 35.39 -13.48 -5.28
N GLU A 294 34.91 -12.65 -6.20
CA GLU A 294 33.71 -12.90 -7.00
C GLU A 294 33.86 -12.28 -8.39
N ASP A 295 33.55 -13.03 -9.44
CA ASP A 295 33.62 -12.51 -10.81
C ASP A 295 32.32 -11.81 -11.21
N ALA A 296 31.89 -10.80 -10.45
CA ALA A 296 30.61 -10.11 -10.70
C ALA A 296 30.74 -9.03 -11.78
N VAL A 297 30.06 -9.20 -12.90
CA VAL A 297 30.00 -8.17 -13.97
C VAL A 297 28.84 -7.20 -13.80
N ALA A 298 27.81 -7.60 -13.06
CA ALA A 298 26.67 -6.74 -12.78
C ALA A 298 25.99 -7.10 -11.45
N LEU A 299 25.46 -6.08 -10.80
CA LEU A 299 24.63 -6.17 -9.61
C LEU A 299 23.22 -5.68 -9.94
N VAL A 300 22.22 -6.44 -9.55
CA VAL A 300 20.82 -6.13 -9.81
C VAL A 300 20.07 -6.17 -8.49
N VAL A 301 19.43 -5.06 -8.12
CA VAL A 301 18.42 -5.09 -7.08
C VAL A 301 17.09 -5.42 -7.74
N ALA A 302 16.47 -6.52 -7.34
CA ALA A 302 15.19 -6.94 -7.87
C ALA A 302 14.09 -6.69 -6.84
N GLY A 303 13.15 -5.81 -7.18
CA GLY A 303 11.98 -5.55 -6.36
C GLY A 303 10.71 -5.99 -7.08
N LYS A 304 9.62 -6.01 -6.33
CA LYS A 304 8.34 -6.52 -6.87
C LYS A 304 7.79 -5.67 -8.02
N PHE A 305 7.92 -4.34 -7.94
CA PHE A 305 7.20 -3.41 -8.82
C PHE A 305 8.13 -2.44 -9.56
N PRO A 306 7.69 -1.85 -10.69
CA PRO A 306 8.47 -0.84 -11.41
C PRO A 306 8.67 0.45 -10.58
N PRO A 307 9.79 1.16 -10.82
CA PRO A 307 10.06 2.43 -10.14
C PRO A 307 9.08 3.53 -10.59
N ASN A 308 8.72 4.43 -9.68
CA ASN A 308 8.14 5.73 -10.05
C ASN A 308 9.23 6.74 -10.48
N GLU A 309 8.84 7.98 -10.79
CA GLU A 309 9.77 9.03 -11.22
C GLU A 309 10.86 9.35 -10.17
N SER A 310 10.45 9.51 -8.90
CA SER A 310 11.40 9.77 -7.80
C SER A 310 12.31 8.57 -7.55
N ASP A 311 11.79 7.34 -7.64
CA ASP A 311 12.59 6.13 -7.50
C ASP A 311 13.65 6.05 -8.60
N SER A 312 13.26 6.36 -9.84
CA SER A 312 14.15 6.34 -11.01
C SER A 312 15.29 7.33 -10.87
N ALA A 313 15.02 8.55 -10.38
CA ALA A 313 16.04 9.55 -10.10
C ALA A 313 17.04 9.08 -9.03
N TYR A 314 16.55 8.43 -7.97
CA TYR A 314 17.42 7.87 -6.92
C TYR A 314 18.27 6.69 -7.41
N ILE A 315 17.66 5.77 -8.17
CA ILE A 315 18.37 4.62 -8.77
C ILE A 315 19.48 5.11 -9.71
N ALA A 316 19.22 6.14 -10.52
CA ALA A 316 20.22 6.73 -11.39
C ALA A 316 21.39 7.35 -10.59
N PHE A 317 21.08 8.03 -9.48
CA PHE A 317 22.11 8.55 -8.57
C PHE A 317 23.00 7.42 -8.02
N VAL A 318 22.41 6.36 -7.45
CA VAL A 318 23.15 5.21 -6.91
C VAL A 318 24.00 4.52 -7.99
N THR A 319 23.43 4.33 -9.18
CA THR A 319 24.13 3.75 -10.33
C THR A 319 25.41 4.54 -10.66
N GLY A 320 25.34 5.88 -10.62
CA GLY A 320 26.49 6.75 -10.86
C GLY A 320 27.57 6.75 -9.77
N GLN A 321 27.29 6.21 -8.57
CA GLN A 321 28.27 6.10 -7.48
C GLN A 321 29.00 4.76 -7.45
N LEU A 322 28.50 3.76 -8.17
CA LEU A 322 29.03 2.39 -8.13
C LEU A 322 29.99 2.15 -9.30
N ASN A 323 31.20 1.68 -9.00
CA ASN A 323 32.19 1.29 -10.01
C ASN A 323 31.96 -0.15 -10.52
N ILE A 324 30.70 -0.57 -10.60
CA ILE A 324 30.24 -1.86 -11.11
C ILE A 324 28.88 -1.62 -11.74
N ARG A 325 28.56 -2.34 -12.82
CA ARG A 325 27.26 -2.19 -13.49
C ARG A 325 26.15 -2.50 -12.50
N PHE A 326 25.36 -1.49 -12.15
CA PHE A 326 24.24 -1.59 -11.23
C PHE A 326 22.93 -1.32 -11.95
N SER A 327 21.86 -2.02 -11.57
CA SER A 327 20.51 -1.73 -12.08
C SER A 327 19.43 -2.19 -11.11
N TYR A 328 18.21 -1.67 -11.31
CA TYR A 328 17.01 -2.16 -10.65
C TYR A 328 16.15 -2.93 -11.65
N MET A 329 15.52 -4.02 -11.21
CA MET A 329 14.59 -4.82 -12.00
C MET A 329 13.26 -5.01 -11.25
N ALA A 330 12.15 -4.83 -11.96
CA ALA A 330 10.83 -5.25 -11.49
C ALA A 330 10.57 -6.72 -11.82
N ILE A 331 10.10 -7.48 -10.83
CA ILE A 331 9.77 -8.90 -10.96
C ILE A 331 8.36 -9.11 -11.54
N GLU A 332 7.36 -8.36 -11.05
CA GLU A 332 5.95 -8.43 -11.45
C GLU A 332 5.48 -7.21 -12.27
#